data_AF-A0A1I3AKC7-F1
#
_entry.id   AF-A0A1I3AKC7-F1
#
_cell.length_a   1.000
_cell.length_b   1.000
_cell.length_c   1.000
_cell.angle_alpha   90.00
_cell.angle_beta   90.00
_cell.angle_gamma   90.00
#
_symmetry.space_group_name_H-M   'P 1'
#
loop_
_entity.id
_entity.type
_entity.pdbx_description
1 polymer ?
#
loop_
_entity_poly.entity_id
_entity_poly.type
_entity_poly.pdbx_seq_one_letter_code
_entity_poly.pdbx_strand_id
1 'polypeptide(L)'
;MRIGVTNQKGGAGKTTTTLNVAGALNQHGHDVLVIDLDPQGHATEGLGFEDRYDDPDRDSLFDVLPDIDRMDDLERLVVEHQEVDVVPSHERMINAEDELANVMKREERLDMLLNESDADQRWDYILVDCPPNLGVLTDNAIVATGNALIPAQAKSTSIRAIELLFKQLRSIESAFGEVDEIALVANEVGVDGEAEEMMAWFKDVFEDKESCEVFEIRKRVALQRAWNAGVSIFEHDESCDMEEVYLDVAEHLEGYADD
;
A
#
# COMPACT_ATOMS: atom_id res chain seq x y z
N MET A 1 -13.20 2.25 -2.31
CA MET A 1 -12.54 1.96 -1.01
C MET A 1 -11.08 2.39 -1.08
N ARG A 2 -10.53 3.01 -0.02
CA ARG A 2 -9.13 3.45 0.05
C ARG A 2 -8.36 2.59 1.04
N ILE A 3 -7.18 2.12 0.68
CA ILE A 3 -6.41 1.13 1.46
C ILE A 3 -4.94 1.54 1.54
N GLY A 4 -4.43 1.66 2.76
CA GLY A 4 -3.02 1.93 3.04
C GLY A 4 -2.27 0.64 3.27
N VAL A 5 -1.25 0.34 2.45
CA VAL A 5 -0.42 -0.85 2.59
C VAL A 5 0.80 -0.51 3.44
N THR A 6 0.70 -0.78 4.75
CA THR A 6 1.63 -0.20 5.73
C THR A 6 2.30 -1.21 6.66
N ASN A 7 3.60 -1.00 6.89
CA ASN A 7 4.40 -1.65 7.92
C ASN A 7 5.70 -0.87 8.16
N GLN A 8 6.06 -0.71 9.44
CA GLN A 8 7.28 -0.06 9.92
C GLN A 8 8.59 -0.71 9.43
N LYS A 9 8.55 -1.95 8.94
CA LYS A 9 9.74 -2.70 8.55
C LYS A 9 10.01 -2.60 7.05
N GLY A 10 11.25 -2.28 6.69
CA GLY A 10 11.77 -2.46 5.33
C GLY A 10 11.80 -3.94 4.94
N GLY A 11 11.36 -4.27 3.73
CA GLY A 11 11.26 -5.67 3.27
C GLY A 11 10.12 -6.48 3.89
N ALA A 12 9.10 -5.82 4.46
CA ALA A 12 7.89 -6.49 4.96
C ALA A 12 7.00 -7.08 3.84
N GLY A 13 7.21 -6.65 2.59
CA GLY A 13 6.39 -7.04 1.45
C GLY A 13 5.37 -6.00 0.99
N LYS A 14 5.44 -4.74 1.44
CA LYS A 14 4.51 -3.66 1.07
C LYS A 14 4.27 -3.56 -0.43
N THR A 15 5.28 -3.14 -1.19
CA THR A 15 5.20 -3.03 -2.64
C THR A 15 4.70 -4.31 -3.30
N THR A 16 5.25 -5.48 -2.94
CA THR A 16 4.80 -6.76 -3.50
C THR A 16 3.31 -7.02 -3.23
N THR A 17 2.84 -6.77 -2.01
CA THR A 17 1.43 -6.90 -1.66
C THR A 17 0.59 -5.87 -2.40
N THR A 18 1.01 -4.60 -2.45
CA THR A 18 0.31 -3.53 -3.15
C THR A 18 0.06 -3.90 -4.61
N LEU A 19 1.11 -4.27 -5.35
CA LEU A 19 0.98 -4.55 -6.78
C LEU A 19 0.13 -5.78 -7.08
N ASN A 20 0.27 -6.85 -6.29
CA ASN A 20 -0.46 -8.09 -6.55
C ASN A 20 -1.90 -8.05 -6.04
N VAL A 21 -2.21 -7.33 -4.96
CA VAL A 21 -3.60 -7.07 -4.57
C VAL A 21 -4.28 -6.18 -5.60
N ALA A 22 -3.59 -5.14 -6.10
CA ALA A 22 -4.12 -4.28 -7.15
C ALA A 22 -4.40 -5.08 -8.44
N GLY A 23 -3.48 -5.96 -8.85
CA GLY A 23 -3.69 -6.89 -9.96
C GLY A 23 -4.86 -7.86 -9.74
N ALA A 24 -5.02 -8.41 -8.53
CA ALA A 24 -6.14 -9.29 -8.20
C ALA A 24 -7.50 -8.58 -8.28
N LEU A 25 -7.60 -7.37 -7.72
CA LEU A 25 -8.80 -6.53 -7.83
C LEU A 25 -9.12 -6.19 -9.29
N ASN A 26 -8.10 -5.89 -10.11
CA ASN A 26 -8.30 -5.67 -11.53
C ASN A 26 -8.78 -6.94 -12.27
N GLN A 27 -8.30 -8.14 -11.91
CA GLN A 27 -8.82 -9.40 -12.46
C GLN A 27 -10.30 -9.63 -12.12
N HIS A 28 -10.78 -9.11 -10.98
CA HIS A 28 -12.19 -9.11 -10.62
C HIS A 28 -13.01 -8.03 -11.36
N GLY A 29 -12.35 -7.17 -12.15
CA GLY A 29 -12.99 -6.18 -13.01
C GLY A 29 -13.14 -4.80 -12.38
N HIS A 30 -12.44 -4.52 -11.29
CA HIS A 30 -12.45 -3.20 -10.64
C HIS A 30 -11.47 -2.22 -11.29
N ASP A 31 -11.85 -0.94 -11.26
CA ASP A 31 -10.96 0.17 -11.60
C ASP A 31 -10.09 0.49 -10.37
N VAL A 32 -8.77 0.32 -10.50
CA VAL A 32 -7.82 0.42 -9.37
C VAL A 32 -6.79 1.51 -9.61
N LEU A 33 -6.53 2.33 -8.59
CA LEU A 33 -5.43 3.29 -8.54
C LEU A 33 -4.36 2.83 -7.53
N VAL A 34 -3.10 2.76 -7.96
CA VAL A 34 -1.94 2.57 -7.08
C VAL A 34 -1.22 3.89 -6.89
N ILE A 35 -1.03 4.31 -5.65
CA ILE A 35 -0.27 5.51 -5.28
C ILE A 35 1.03 5.07 -4.61
N ASP A 36 2.17 5.35 -5.25
CA ASP A 36 3.48 5.08 -4.67
C ASP A 36 3.92 6.28 -3.81
N LEU A 37 3.74 6.16 -2.50
CA LEU A 37 4.11 7.19 -1.53
C LEU A 37 5.51 6.95 -0.94
N ASP A 38 6.16 5.83 -1.27
CA ASP A 38 7.52 5.55 -0.82
C ASP A 38 8.52 6.37 -1.65
N PRO A 39 9.37 7.21 -1.03
CA PRO A 39 10.42 7.90 -1.74
C PRO A 39 11.39 6.99 -2.52
N GLN A 40 11.46 5.70 -2.20
CA GLN A 40 12.28 4.74 -2.95
C GLN A 40 11.68 4.35 -4.31
N GLY A 41 10.39 4.56 -4.55
CA GLY A 41 9.78 4.34 -5.86
C GLY A 41 9.66 2.88 -6.29
N HIS A 42 9.67 1.91 -5.37
CA HIS A 42 9.68 0.50 -5.74
C HIS A 42 8.37 0.04 -6.41
N ALA A 43 7.22 0.65 -6.11
CA ALA A 43 5.97 0.34 -6.81
C ALA A 43 6.00 0.95 -8.22
N THR A 44 6.53 2.16 -8.35
CA THR A 44 6.77 2.86 -9.62
C THR A 44 7.65 2.02 -10.55
N GLU A 45 8.80 1.56 -10.08
CA GLU A 45 9.70 0.68 -10.85
C GLU A 45 9.03 -0.67 -11.15
N GLY A 46 8.34 -1.25 -10.15
CA GLY A 46 7.64 -2.53 -10.28
C GLY A 46 6.47 -2.56 -11.25
N LEU A 47 5.99 -1.39 -11.67
CA LEU A 47 4.97 -1.19 -12.71
C LEU A 47 5.58 -0.69 -14.03
N GLY A 48 6.91 -0.80 -14.17
CA GLY A 48 7.62 -0.47 -15.41
C GLY A 48 7.82 1.02 -15.67
N PHE A 49 7.66 1.88 -14.66
CA PHE A 49 7.78 3.34 -14.79
C PHE A 49 9.09 3.90 -14.19
N GLU A 50 10.19 3.16 -14.29
CA GLU A 50 11.52 3.62 -13.83
C GLU A 50 11.88 4.99 -14.44
N ASP A 51 11.64 5.17 -15.75
CA ASP A 51 11.87 6.45 -16.46
C ASP A 51 11.03 7.63 -15.95
N ARG A 52 9.97 7.39 -15.13
CA ARG A 52 9.13 8.45 -14.54
C ARG A 52 9.60 8.86 -13.15
N TYR A 53 10.46 8.08 -12.52
CA TYR A 53 10.92 8.31 -11.15
C TYR A 53 11.93 9.47 -11.06
N ASP A 54 12.72 9.67 -12.11
CA ASP A 54 13.74 10.73 -12.21
C ASP A 54 13.46 11.78 -13.29
N ASP A 55 12.28 11.76 -13.91
CA ASP A 55 11.85 12.76 -14.90
C ASP A 55 11.73 14.16 -14.25
N PRO A 56 12.64 15.11 -14.56
CA PRO A 56 12.67 16.40 -13.89
C PRO A 56 11.54 17.34 -14.33
N ASP A 57 10.90 17.06 -15.46
CA ASP A 57 9.81 17.88 -16.01
C ASP A 57 8.43 17.37 -15.54
N ARG A 58 8.38 16.22 -14.86
CA ARG A 58 7.17 15.64 -14.30
C ARG A 58 6.84 16.24 -12.94
N ASP A 59 5.58 16.61 -12.79
CA ASP A 59 4.97 16.97 -11.53
C ASP A 59 4.63 15.72 -10.70
N SER A 60 4.78 15.81 -9.38
CA SER A 60 4.70 14.65 -8.47
C SER A 60 3.99 14.99 -7.17
N LEU A 61 3.75 13.98 -6.34
CA LEU A 61 3.23 14.19 -4.98
C LEU A 61 4.12 15.11 -4.14
N PHE A 62 5.43 15.18 -4.42
CA PHE A 62 6.35 16.12 -3.77
C PHE A 62 5.94 17.58 -4.04
N ASP A 63 5.45 17.88 -5.24
CA ASP A 63 5.05 19.22 -5.65
C ASP A 63 3.63 19.58 -5.19
N VAL A 64 2.75 18.58 -5.13
CA VAL A 64 1.32 18.77 -4.86
C VAL A 64 1.01 18.77 -3.37
N LEU A 65 1.52 17.80 -2.59
CA LEU A 65 1.12 17.65 -1.18
C LEU A 65 1.43 18.90 -0.32
N PRO A 66 2.54 19.64 -0.51
CA PRO A 66 2.78 20.86 0.26
C PRO A 66 1.84 22.03 -0.11
N ASP A 67 1.30 22.07 -1.34
CA ASP A 67 0.56 23.21 -1.89
C ASP A 67 -0.96 23.00 -1.79
N ILE A 68 -1.62 23.75 -0.90
CA ILE A 68 -3.07 23.64 -0.68
C ILE A 68 -3.90 24.02 -1.92
N ASP A 69 -3.36 24.86 -2.81
CA ASP A 69 -4.09 25.33 -3.99
C ASP A 69 -4.10 24.27 -5.11
N ARG A 70 -3.51 23.10 -4.88
CA ARG A 70 -3.34 22.01 -5.85
C ARG A 70 -4.01 20.70 -5.42
N MET A 71 -4.91 20.73 -4.44
CA MET A 71 -5.56 19.51 -3.94
C MET A 71 -6.54 18.89 -4.96
N ASP A 72 -6.80 19.53 -6.10
CA ASP A 72 -7.58 19.00 -7.22
C ASP A 72 -6.69 18.49 -8.39
N ASP A 73 -5.36 18.47 -8.24
CA ASP A 73 -4.42 18.13 -9.31
C ASP A 73 -4.16 16.62 -9.48
N LEU A 74 -4.85 15.72 -8.76
CA LEU A 74 -4.55 14.27 -8.77
C LEU A 74 -4.48 13.69 -10.18
N GLU A 75 -5.44 14.03 -11.04
CA GLU A 75 -5.51 13.52 -12.43
C GLU A 75 -4.25 13.85 -13.24
N ARG A 76 -3.57 14.96 -12.94
CA ARG A 76 -2.33 15.36 -13.64
C ARG A 76 -1.14 14.48 -13.29
N LEU A 77 -1.21 13.80 -12.14
CA LEU A 77 -0.15 12.93 -11.62
C LEU A 77 -0.29 11.49 -12.10
N VAL A 78 -1.50 11.10 -12.52
CA VAL A 78 -1.86 9.73 -12.91
C VAL A 78 -1.25 9.35 -14.25
N VAL A 79 -0.79 8.10 -14.34
CA VAL A 79 -0.26 7.45 -15.53
C VAL A 79 -0.99 6.12 -15.71
N GLU A 80 -1.48 5.88 -16.91
CA GLU A 80 -2.14 4.62 -17.27
C GLU A 80 -1.11 3.48 -17.34
N HIS A 81 -1.39 2.38 -16.65
CA HIS A 81 -0.72 1.09 -16.81
C HIS A 81 -1.73 0.04 -17.32
N GLN A 82 -1.22 -1.07 -17.88
CA GLN A 82 -2.09 -2.05 -18.53
C GLN A 82 -3.03 -2.79 -17.56
N GLU A 83 -2.68 -2.85 -16.27
CA GLU A 83 -3.49 -3.47 -15.21
C GLU A 83 -4.22 -2.44 -14.34
N VAL A 84 -3.63 -1.27 -14.07
CA VAL A 84 -4.11 -0.32 -13.06
C VAL A 84 -3.72 1.11 -13.45
N ASP A 85 -4.36 2.12 -12.87
CA ASP A 85 -3.82 3.48 -12.92
C ASP A 85 -2.77 3.67 -11.83
N VAL A 86 -1.81 4.56 -12.06
CA VAL A 86 -0.68 4.76 -11.13
C VAL A 86 -0.43 6.23 -10.88
N VAL A 87 -0.22 6.63 -9.62
CA VAL A 87 0.51 7.85 -9.27
C VAL A 87 1.93 7.44 -8.89
N PRO A 88 2.89 7.52 -9.82
CA PRO A 88 4.26 7.12 -9.51
C PRO A 88 4.94 8.11 -8.56
N SER A 89 5.81 7.57 -7.71
CA SER A 89 6.74 8.32 -6.87
C SER A 89 7.78 9.06 -7.73
N HIS A 90 8.64 9.82 -7.08
CA HIS A 90 9.70 10.59 -7.72
C HIS A 90 10.88 10.73 -6.75
N GLU A 91 12.12 10.73 -7.22
CA GLU A 91 13.32 10.97 -6.38
C GLU A 91 13.21 12.18 -5.42
N ARG A 92 12.46 13.23 -5.79
CA ARG A 92 12.26 14.42 -4.95
C ARG A 92 11.47 14.13 -3.67
N MET A 93 10.68 13.05 -3.64
CA MET A 93 9.96 12.58 -2.46
C MET A 93 10.87 12.30 -1.27
N ILE A 94 12.18 12.09 -1.48
CA ILE A 94 13.18 11.96 -0.39
C ILE A 94 13.14 13.18 0.55
N ASN A 95 12.79 14.36 0.03
CA ASN A 95 12.69 15.59 0.81
C ASN A 95 11.23 15.98 1.16
N ALA A 96 10.24 15.15 0.84
CA ALA A 96 8.83 15.49 1.05
C ALA A 96 8.49 15.74 2.53
N GLU A 97 9.11 15.00 3.44
CA GLU A 97 8.87 15.21 4.88
C GLU A 97 9.35 16.59 5.35
N ASP A 98 10.46 17.10 4.80
CA ASP A 98 10.99 18.42 5.13
C ASP A 98 10.07 19.54 4.60
N GLU A 99 9.56 19.38 3.38
CA GLU A 99 8.60 20.33 2.79
C GLU A 99 7.28 20.34 3.58
N LEU A 100 6.82 19.18 4.04
CA LEU A 100 5.61 19.04 4.84
C LEU A 100 5.77 19.53 6.30
N ALA A 101 6.99 19.71 6.80
CA ALA A 101 7.25 19.92 8.23
C ALA A 101 6.48 21.11 8.84
N ASN A 102 6.33 22.20 8.07
CA ASN A 102 5.65 23.44 8.50
C ASN A 102 4.31 23.68 7.79
N VAL A 103 3.83 22.69 7.05
CA VAL A 103 2.58 22.77 6.32
C VAL A 103 1.40 22.59 7.29
N MET A 104 0.35 23.40 7.14
CA MET A 104 -0.87 23.22 7.92
C MET A 104 -1.56 21.93 7.49
N LYS A 105 -2.05 21.15 8.47
CA LYS A 105 -2.70 19.87 8.22
C LYS A 105 -1.82 18.92 7.38
N ARG A 106 -0.52 18.91 7.67
CA ARG A 106 0.46 18.15 6.90
C ARG A 106 0.18 16.64 6.87
N GLU A 107 -0.51 16.10 7.87
CA GLU A 107 -0.95 14.69 7.94
C GLU A 107 -2.20 14.40 7.10
N GLU A 108 -2.96 15.42 6.67
CA GLU A 108 -4.23 15.27 5.93
C GLU A 108 -4.06 15.58 4.42
N ARG A 109 -2.85 15.83 3.91
CA ARG A 109 -2.64 16.34 2.55
C ARG A 109 -3.05 15.37 1.46
N LEU A 110 -2.73 14.09 1.63
CA LEU A 110 -3.18 13.06 0.69
C LEU A 110 -4.70 12.88 0.76
N ASP A 111 -5.29 12.94 1.95
CA ASP A 111 -6.75 12.84 2.12
C ASP A 111 -7.47 13.98 1.38
N MET A 112 -7.00 15.21 1.54
CA MET A 112 -7.50 16.37 0.80
C MET A 112 -7.37 16.17 -0.71
N LEU A 113 -6.21 15.71 -1.19
CA LEU A 113 -5.99 15.48 -2.61
C LEU A 113 -6.99 14.47 -3.20
N LEU A 114 -7.22 13.37 -2.50
CA LEU A 114 -8.17 12.34 -2.94
C LEU A 114 -9.62 12.84 -2.91
N ASN A 115 -9.99 13.60 -1.87
CA ASN A 115 -11.34 14.14 -1.68
C ASN A 115 -11.68 15.24 -2.70
N GLU A 116 -10.81 16.24 -2.88
CA GLU A 116 -11.06 17.38 -3.78
C GLU A 116 -10.97 16.99 -5.26
N SER A 117 -10.28 15.88 -5.58
CA SER A 117 -10.21 15.33 -6.93
C SER A 117 -11.32 14.32 -7.27
N ASP A 118 -12.30 14.12 -6.37
CA ASP A 118 -13.39 13.14 -6.54
C ASP A 118 -12.87 11.73 -6.88
N ALA A 119 -11.75 11.31 -6.29
CA ALA A 119 -11.04 10.09 -6.67
C ALA A 119 -11.91 8.83 -6.55
N ASP A 120 -12.76 8.75 -5.52
CA ASP A 120 -13.66 7.61 -5.29
C ASP A 120 -14.78 7.48 -6.35
N GLN A 121 -14.98 8.47 -7.22
CA GLN A 121 -15.90 8.37 -8.36
C GLN A 121 -15.25 7.73 -9.59
N ARG A 122 -13.91 7.62 -9.61
CA ARG A 122 -13.12 7.14 -10.75
C ARG A 122 -12.53 5.76 -10.53
N TRP A 123 -12.19 5.43 -9.29
CA TRP A 123 -11.59 4.17 -8.93
C TRP A 123 -12.39 3.50 -7.83
N ASP A 124 -12.76 2.24 -8.05
CA ASP A 124 -13.41 1.41 -7.04
C ASP A 124 -12.45 1.16 -5.87
N TYR A 125 -11.14 1.04 -6.14
CA TYR A 125 -10.10 0.85 -5.14
C TYR A 125 -8.90 1.77 -5.33
N ILE A 126 -8.42 2.34 -4.22
CA ILE A 126 -7.19 3.15 -4.18
C ILE A 126 -6.23 2.50 -3.19
N LEU A 127 -5.10 1.99 -3.65
CA LEU A 127 -4.06 1.41 -2.81
C LEU A 127 -2.88 2.38 -2.67
N VAL A 128 -2.46 2.66 -1.45
CA VAL A 128 -1.31 3.52 -1.15
C VAL A 128 -0.13 2.66 -0.65
N ASP A 129 0.96 2.59 -1.42
CA ASP A 129 2.20 1.92 -1.00
C ASP A 129 2.97 2.84 -0.05
N CYS A 130 3.00 2.49 1.25
CA CYS A 130 3.60 3.35 2.26
C CYS A 130 5.13 3.18 2.36
N PRO A 131 5.88 4.21 2.77
CA PRO A 131 7.30 4.08 3.07
C PRO A 131 7.58 3.17 4.29
N PRO A 132 8.80 2.63 4.46
CA PRO A 132 9.18 1.73 5.55
C PRO A 132 9.52 2.48 6.85
N ASN A 133 8.81 3.56 7.15
CA ASN A 133 9.00 4.36 8.36
C ASN A 133 7.63 4.79 8.92
N LEU A 134 7.62 5.36 10.14
CA LEU A 134 6.41 5.91 10.76
C LEU A 134 6.49 7.45 10.77
N GLY A 135 6.79 8.02 9.60
CA GLY A 135 6.88 9.46 9.37
C GLY A 135 5.58 10.04 8.82
N VAL A 136 5.63 11.34 8.46
CA VAL A 136 4.46 12.10 8.02
C VAL A 136 3.85 11.57 6.72
N LEU A 137 4.63 10.95 5.85
CA LEU A 137 4.12 10.31 4.64
C LEU A 137 3.25 9.08 4.99
N THR A 138 3.70 8.24 5.92
CA THR A 138 2.90 7.13 6.42
C THR A 138 1.64 7.62 7.13
N ASP A 139 1.72 8.72 7.90
CA ASP A 139 0.53 9.35 8.50
C ASP A 139 -0.46 9.83 7.41
N ASN A 140 0.02 10.46 6.33
CA ASN A 140 -0.81 10.85 5.20
C ASN A 140 -1.55 9.67 4.58
N ALA A 141 -0.84 8.56 4.35
CA ALA A 141 -1.46 7.36 3.82
C ALA A 141 -2.58 6.85 4.73
N ILE A 142 -2.30 6.70 6.03
CA ILE A 142 -3.27 6.16 7.00
C ILE A 142 -4.49 7.08 7.14
N VAL A 143 -4.28 8.40 7.23
CA VAL A 143 -5.36 9.39 7.34
C VAL A 143 -6.21 9.40 6.07
N ALA A 144 -5.59 9.31 4.89
CA ALA A 144 -6.30 9.32 3.61
C ALA A 144 -7.08 8.03 3.33
N THR A 145 -6.61 6.90 3.86
CA THR A 145 -7.19 5.60 3.54
C THR A 145 -8.20 5.14 4.59
N GLY A 146 -7.97 5.41 5.87
CA GLY A 146 -8.79 4.90 6.98
C GLY A 146 -8.77 3.36 7.12
N ASN A 147 -8.18 2.64 6.17
CA ASN A 147 -8.08 1.19 6.15
C ASN A 147 -6.62 0.80 5.98
N ALA A 148 -6.14 -0.17 6.76
CA ALA A 148 -4.76 -0.64 6.78
C ALA A 148 -4.68 -2.12 6.39
N LEU A 149 -4.03 -2.38 5.26
CA LEU A 149 -3.56 -3.71 4.87
C LEU A 149 -2.12 -3.87 5.37
N ILE A 150 -1.85 -4.93 6.13
CA ILE A 150 -0.58 -5.07 6.88
C ILE A 150 0.25 -6.24 6.33
N PRO A 151 1.21 -6.00 5.43
CA PRO A 151 2.19 -6.99 5.03
C PRO A 151 3.19 -7.23 6.16
N ALA A 152 3.52 -8.47 6.49
CA ALA A 152 4.52 -8.79 7.51
C ALA A 152 5.32 -10.04 7.18
N GLN A 153 6.65 -10.03 7.36
CA GLN A 153 7.43 -11.25 7.24
C GLN A 153 7.07 -12.24 8.37
N ALA A 154 6.97 -13.54 8.06
CA ALA A 154 6.81 -14.59 9.07
C ALA A 154 8.13 -14.89 9.81
N LYS A 155 8.66 -13.88 10.52
CA LYS A 155 9.89 -13.94 11.32
C LYS A 155 9.69 -13.22 12.65
N SER A 156 10.37 -13.66 13.69
CA SER A 156 10.32 -13.08 15.05
C SER A 156 10.55 -11.56 15.09
N THR A 157 11.42 -11.04 14.22
CA THR A 157 11.67 -9.61 14.07
C THR A 157 10.45 -8.76 13.68
N SER A 158 9.38 -9.37 13.14
CA SER A 158 8.15 -8.67 12.74
C SER A 158 7.24 -8.31 13.91
N ILE A 159 7.34 -9.01 15.05
CA ILE A 159 6.54 -8.73 16.26
C ILE A 159 6.70 -7.26 16.65
N ARG A 160 7.95 -6.79 16.78
CA ARG A 160 8.23 -5.42 17.19
C ARG A 160 7.72 -4.39 16.19
N ALA A 161 7.80 -4.70 14.89
CA ALA A 161 7.35 -3.79 13.84
C ALA A 161 5.82 -3.60 13.89
N ILE A 162 5.07 -4.70 14.09
CA ILE A 162 3.61 -4.67 14.25
C ILE A 162 3.20 -3.94 15.54
N GLU A 163 3.88 -4.19 16.66
CA GLU A 163 3.63 -3.44 17.90
C GLU A 163 3.81 -1.93 17.74
N LEU A 164 4.79 -1.50 16.92
CA LEU A 164 5.04 -0.09 16.65
C LEU A 164 4.00 0.48 15.68
N LEU A 165 3.62 -0.28 14.66
CA LEU A 165 2.51 0.08 13.76
C LEU A 165 1.22 0.30 14.56
N PHE A 166 0.79 -0.65 15.40
CA PHE A 166 -0.41 -0.49 16.23
C PHE A 166 -0.36 0.69 17.20
N LYS A 167 0.82 1.16 17.59
CA LYS A 167 0.93 2.39 18.39
C LYS A 167 0.70 3.63 17.53
N GLN A 168 1.17 3.61 16.28
CA GLN A 168 0.92 4.68 15.33
C GLN A 168 -0.56 4.72 14.92
N LEU A 169 -1.16 3.59 14.53
CA LEU A 169 -2.58 3.53 14.15
C LEU A 169 -3.46 4.10 15.26
N ARG A 170 -3.29 3.67 16.51
CA ARG A 170 -4.00 4.25 17.67
C ARG A 170 -3.77 5.74 17.90
N SER A 171 -2.58 6.25 17.56
CA SER A 171 -2.28 7.68 17.66
C SER A 171 -3.02 8.47 16.60
N ILE A 172 -3.09 7.94 15.39
CA ILE A 172 -3.86 8.52 14.28
C ILE A 172 -5.35 8.44 14.58
N GLU A 173 -5.84 7.28 15.07
CA GLU A 173 -7.23 7.09 15.49
C GLU A 173 -7.72 8.15 16.46
N SER A 174 -6.89 8.43 17.46
CA SER A 174 -7.19 9.41 18.50
C SER A 174 -7.25 10.85 17.98
N ALA A 175 -6.62 11.14 16.85
CA ALA A 175 -6.45 12.49 16.32
C ALA A 175 -7.32 12.79 15.09
N PHE A 176 -7.54 11.80 14.22
CA PHE A 176 -8.09 12.01 12.87
C PHE A 176 -9.36 11.20 12.58
N GLY A 177 -9.63 10.11 13.31
CA GLY A 177 -10.81 9.26 13.08
C GLY A 177 -10.42 7.79 12.98
N GLU A 178 -11.42 6.92 12.87
CA GLU A 178 -11.24 5.46 12.88
C GLU A 178 -10.26 4.97 11.81
N VAL A 179 -9.47 3.95 12.17
CA VAL A 179 -8.53 3.28 11.28
C VAL A 179 -8.71 1.78 11.41
N ASP A 180 -9.21 1.14 10.38
CA ASP A 180 -9.52 -0.28 10.39
C ASP A 180 -8.33 -1.11 9.90
N GLU A 181 -7.90 -2.09 10.69
CA GLU A 181 -6.95 -3.09 10.20
C GLU A 181 -7.69 -4.22 9.49
N ILE A 182 -7.82 -4.08 8.16
CA ILE A 182 -8.70 -4.93 7.35
C ILE A 182 -8.11 -6.30 7.01
N ALA A 183 -6.79 -6.44 6.96
CA ALA A 183 -6.14 -7.73 6.71
C ALA A 183 -4.64 -7.70 7.04
N LEU A 184 -4.09 -8.88 7.33
CA LEU A 184 -2.66 -9.12 7.41
C LEU A 184 -2.21 -10.07 6.29
N VAL A 185 -1.18 -9.68 5.56
CA VAL A 185 -0.55 -10.52 4.52
C VAL A 185 0.81 -10.99 5.01
N ALA A 186 0.89 -12.22 5.50
CA ALA A 186 2.14 -12.82 5.91
C ALA A 186 2.99 -13.14 4.69
N ASN A 187 4.11 -12.44 4.52
CA ASN A 187 4.98 -12.52 3.36
C ASN A 187 6.20 -13.42 3.61
N GLU A 188 6.70 -14.02 2.52
CA GLU A 188 7.82 -14.96 2.48
C GLU A 188 7.69 -16.13 3.46
N VAL A 189 6.49 -16.67 3.65
CA VAL A 189 6.25 -17.75 4.62
C VAL A 189 7.00 -19.02 4.19
N GLY A 190 7.84 -19.50 5.11
CA GLY A 190 8.64 -20.71 4.96
C GLY A 190 7.91 -21.95 5.48
N VAL A 191 8.60 -23.09 5.42
CA VAL A 191 8.12 -24.39 5.95
C VAL A 191 8.94 -24.82 7.17
N ASP A 192 9.33 -23.85 7.99
CA ASP A 192 10.11 -24.07 9.21
C ASP A 192 9.32 -23.70 10.46
N GLY A 193 9.82 -24.14 11.62
CA GLY A 193 9.13 -23.92 12.90
C GLY A 193 9.03 -22.44 13.30
N GLU A 194 9.95 -21.57 12.84
CA GLU A 194 9.83 -20.13 13.12
C GLU A 194 8.65 -19.53 12.36
N ALA A 195 8.47 -19.91 11.09
CA ALA A 195 7.32 -19.49 10.30
C ALA A 195 6.00 -19.99 10.90
N GLU A 196 5.93 -21.26 11.32
CA GLU A 196 4.74 -21.83 11.98
C GLU A 196 4.38 -21.09 13.28
N GLU A 197 5.36 -20.83 14.15
CA GLU A 197 5.18 -20.07 15.40
C GLU A 197 4.70 -18.64 15.11
N MET A 198 5.26 -17.99 14.09
CA MET A 198 4.89 -16.64 13.71
C MET A 198 3.48 -16.55 13.10
N MET A 199 3.08 -17.53 12.30
CA MET A 199 1.71 -17.60 11.78
C MET A 199 0.69 -17.82 12.88
N ALA A 200 1.00 -18.66 13.88
CA ALA A 200 0.15 -18.82 15.06
C ALA A 200 0.03 -17.50 15.84
N TRP A 201 1.14 -16.78 16.00
CA TRP A 201 1.16 -15.47 16.66
C TRP A 201 0.33 -14.42 15.90
N PHE A 202 0.42 -14.35 14.56
CA PHE A 202 -0.43 -13.44 13.79
C PHE A 202 -1.91 -13.75 14.01
N LYS A 203 -2.30 -15.03 13.95
CA LYS A 203 -3.71 -15.41 14.17
C LYS A 203 -4.21 -15.04 15.56
N ASP A 204 -3.38 -15.21 16.60
CA ASP A 204 -3.70 -14.83 17.99
C ASP A 204 -3.85 -13.31 18.16
N VAL A 205 -2.93 -12.52 17.58
CA VAL A 205 -2.96 -11.05 17.68
C VAL A 205 -4.17 -10.43 17.00
N PHE A 206 -4.65 -11.03 15.92
CA PHE A 206 -5.77 -10.55 15.14
C PHE A 206 -7.07 -11.30 15.44
N GLU A 207 -7.09 -12.27 16.37
CA GLU A 207 -8.28 -13.05 16.73
C GLU A 207 -9.44 -12.17 17.21
N ASP A 208 -9.13 -11.11 17.98
CA ASP A 208 -10.11 -10.16 18.50
C ASP A 208 -10.54 -9.09 17.47
N LYS A 209 -9.97 -9.10 16.25
CA LYS A 209 -10.30 -8.16 15.18
C LYS A 209 -11.17 -8.86 14.15
N GLU A 210 -12.49 -8.80 14.36
CA GLU A 210 -13.48 -9.53 13.55
C GLU A 210 -13.32 -9.30 12.03
N SER A 211 -12.81 -8.14 11.63
CA SER A 211 -12.63 -7.76 10.22
C SER A 211 -11.26 -8.13 9.62
N CYS A 212 -10.32 -8.64 10.41
CA CYS A 212 -8.93 -8.80 9.98
C CYS A 212 -8.56 -10.26 9.68
N GLU A 213 -8.58 -10.63 8.41
CA GLU A 213 -8.13 -11.96 7.97
C GLU A 213 -6.60 -12.03 7.77
N VAL A 214 -6.02 -13.20 8.05
CA VAL A 214 -4.58 -13.46 7.93
C VAL A 214 -4.31 -14.37 6.72
N PHE A 215 -3.69 -13.81 5.67
CA PHE A 215 -3.35 -14.50 4.44
C PHE A 215 -1.88 -14.92 4.41
N GLU A 216 -1.58 -16.08 3.80
CA GLU A 216 -0.24 -16.66 3.75
C GLU A 216 0.36 -16.61 2.34
N ILE A 217 1.33 -15.73 2.13
CA ILE A 217 2.11 -15.65 0.88
C ILE A 217 3.47 -16.35 1.07
N ARG A 218 3.61 -17.50 0.42
CA ARG A 218 4.85 -18.26 0.37
C ARG A 218 5.86 -17.59 -0.56
N LYS A 219 7.14 -17.77 -0.24
CA LYS A 219 8.22 -17.25 -1.10
C LYS A 219 8.17 -17.89 -2.49
N ARG A 220 8.01 -17.06 -3.53
CA ARG A 220 8.02 -17.48 -4.94
C ARG A 220 8.89 -16.56 -5.77
N VAL A 221 9.66 -17.16 -6.68
CA VAL A 221 10.51 -16.40 -7.61
C VAL A 221 9.65 -15.68 -8.65
N ALA A 222 8.46 -16.22 -8.96
CA ALA A 222 7.50 -15.60 -9.87
C ALA A 222 7.11 -14.17 -9.46
N LEU A 223 6.92 -13.90 -8.16
CA LEU A 223 6.61 -12.55 -7.65
C LEU A 223 7.70 -11.54 -8.02
N GLN A 224 8.97 -11.91 -7.87
CA GLN A 224 10.10 -11.03 -8.25
C GLN A 224 10.21 -10.88 -9.77
N ARG A 225 9.90 -11.93 -10.53
CA ARG A 225 9.95 -11.89 -12.00
C ARG A 225 8.86 -11.01 -12.58
N ALA A 226 7.64 -11.09 -12.03
CA ALA A 226 6.53 -10.20 -12.37
C ALA A 226 6.90 -8.74 -12.11
N TRP A 227 7.40 -8.43 -10.90
CA TRP A 227 7.90 -7.09 -10.58
C TRP A 227 8.98 -6.60 -11.56
N ASN A 228 9.96 -7.45 -11.89
CA ASN A 228 11.01 -7.10 -12.88
C ASN A 228 10.46 -6.91 -14.31
N ALA A 229 9.30 -7.50 -14.61
CA ALA A 229 8.62 -7.36 -15.89
C ALA A 229 7.67 -6.14 -15.92
N GLY A 230 7.56 -5.41 -14.81
CA GLY A 230 6.71 -4.23 -14.70
C GLY A 230 5.23 -4.55 -14.50
N VAL A 231 4.88 -5.75 -14.00
CA VAL A 231 3.49 -6.23 -13.92
C VAL A 231 3.23 -7.01 -12.62
N SER A 232 1.96 -7.23 -12.29
CA SER A 232 1.58 -8.19 -11.26
C SER A 232 1.76 -9.64 -11.72
N ILE A 233 1.63 -10.61 -10.80
CA ILE A 233 1.68 -12.04 -11.16
C ILE A 233 0.56 -12.47 -12.11
N PHE A 234 -0.54 -11.72 -12.20
CA PHE A 234 -1.70 -12.08 -13.02
C PHE A 234 -1.48 -11.82 -14.51
N GLU A 235 -0.71 -10.78 -14.84
CA GLU A 235 -0.37 -10.44 -16.22
C GLU A 235 0.99 -11.03 -16.65
N HIS A 236 1.80 -11.51 -15.69
CA HIS A 236 3.06 -12.17 -15.99
C HIS A 236 2.85 -13.59 -16.56
N ASP A 237 3.65 -13.98 -17.56
CA ASP A 237 3.52 -15.28 -18.27
C ASP A 237 3.68 -16.54 -17.39
N GLU A 238 4.33 -16.43 -16.23
CA GLU A 238 4.59 -17.55 -15.31
C GLU A 238 3.51 -17.65 -14.24
N SER A 239 2.65 -18.67 -14.34
CA SER A 239 1.65 -18.97 -13.33
C SER A 239 2.27 -19.28 -11.96
N CYS A 240 1.67 -18.76 -10.90
CA CYS A 240 2.11 -18.88 -9.52
C CYS A 240 0.96 -19.37 -8.63
N ASP A 241 1.22 -20.31 -7.72
CA ASP A 241 0.22 -20.79 -6.76
C ASP A 241 -0.20 -19.73 -5.72
N MET A 242 0.45 -18.57 -5.71
CA MET A 242 0.07 -17.42 -4.88
C MET A 242 -1.00 -16.54 -5.53
N GLU A 243 -1.32 -16.73 -6.82
CA GLU A 243 -2.44 -16.05 -7.49
C GLU A 243 -3.74 -16.28 -6.74
N GLU A 244 -4.06 -17.54 -6.40
CA GLU A 244 -5.26 -17.90 -5.64
C GLU A 244 -5.33 -17.14 -4.31
N VAL A 245 -4.21 -17.02 -3.58
CA VAL A 245 -4.19 -16.31 -2.29
C VAL A 245 -4.41 -14.81 -2.46
N TYR A 246 -3.88 -14.19 -3.52
CA TYR A 246 -4.15 -12.77 -3.79
C TYR A 246 -5.59 -12.53 -4.27
N LEU A 247 -6.20 -13.49 -4.96
CA LEU A 247 -7.64 -13.46 -5.28
C LEU A 247 -8.48 -13.59 -4.00
N ASP A 248 -8.11 -14.47 -3.07
CA ASP A 248 -8.77 -14.57 -1.76
C ASP A 248 -8.66 -13.24 -0.97
N VAL A 249 -7.51 -12.56 -1.04
CA VAL A 249 -7.36 -11.21 -0.46
C VAL A 249 -8.32 -10.23 -1.13
N ALA A 250 -8.43 -10.24 -2.46
CA ALA A 250 -9.35 -9.36 -3.18
C ALA A 250 -10.82 -9.63 -2.78
N GLU A 251 -11.22 -10.91 -2.70
CA GLU A 251 -12.58 -11.30 -2.27
C GLU A 251 -12.90 -10.82 -0.85
N HIS A 252 -11.93 -10.89 0.08
CA HIS A 252 -12.08 -10.33 1.42
C HIS A 252 -12.25 -8.81 1.42
N LEU A 253 -11.47 -8.09 0.60
CA LEU A 253 -11.58 -6.64 0.46
C LEU A 253 -12.91 -6.20 -0.19
N GLU A 254 -13.44 -6.99 -1.11
CA GLU A 254 -14.78 -6.80 -1.68
C GLU A 254 -15.87 -6.96 -0.64
N GLY A 255 -15.80 -8.05 0.13
CA GLY A 255 -16.75 -8.30 1.23
C GLY A 255 -16.73 -7.17 2.27
N TYR A 256 -15.54 -6.66 2.62
CA TYR A 256 -15.41 -5.56 3.56
C TYR A 256 -15.94 -4.22 3.00
N ALA A 257 -15.80 -3.96 1.69
CA ALA A 257 -16.28 -2.72 1.08
C ALA A 257 -17.82 -2.63 0.99
N ASP A 258 -18.50 -3.78 1.01
CA ASP A 258 -19.95 -3.90 0.91
C ASP A 258 -20.69 -3.78 2.28
N ASP A 259 -19.98 -3.93 3.41
CA ASP A 259 -20.51 -3.89 4.79
C ASP A 259 -20.62 -2.46 5.36
#